data_AF-A0A357M8S2-F1
#
_entry.id   AF-A0A357M8S2-F1
#
_cell.length_a   1.000
_cell.length_b   1.000
_cell.length_c   1.000
_cell.angle_alpha   90.00
_cell.angle_beta   90.00
_cell.angle_gamma   90.00
#
_symmetry.space_group_name_H-M   'P 1'
#
loop_
_entity.id
_entity.type
_entity.pdbx_description
1 polymer ?
#
loop_
_entity_poly.entity_id
_entity_poly.type
_entity_poly.pdbx_seq_one_letter_code
_entity_poly.pdbx_strand_id
1 'polypeptide(L)' 'GVKVEVGQREAAVDVSVIIEYGNRLPEVAAEIQRNVKRSIETMTGLTVVEVNVHIHDVQFKNNNTVDKNEEAETVLRVK' A
#
# COMPACT_ATOMS: atom_id res chain seq x y z
N GLY A 1 -0.90 4.48 0.21
CA GLY A 1 -1.74 4.69 1.40
C GLY A 1 -2.89 3.70 1.39
N VAL A 2 -3.45 3.34 2.54
CA VAL A 2 -4.58 2.40 2.62
C VAL A 2 -5.68 3.03 3.45
N LYS A 3 -6.89 3.08 2.91
CA LYS A 3 -8.10 3.53 3.61
C LYS A 3 -9.03 2.33 3.74
N VAL A 4 -9.57 2.12 4.93
CA VAL A 4 -10.47 1.00 5.22
C VAL A 4 -11.71 1.57 5.88
N GLU A 5 -12.88 1.23 5.35
CA GLU A 5 -14.16 1.54 5.94
C GLU A 5 -14.78 0.23 6.46
N VAL A 6 -15.05 0.20 7.76
CA VAL A 6 -15.59 -0.98 8.43
C VAL A 6 -17.02 -0.71 8.89
N GLY A 7 -17.92 -1.61 8.51
CA GLY A 7 -19.28 -1.71 9.03
C GLY A 7 -19.40 -2.77 10.12
N GLN A 8 -20.64 -3.10 10.50
CA GLN A 8 -20.89 -4.08 11.56
C GLN A 8 -20.60 -5.53 11.16
N ARG A 9 -20.73 -5.86 9.86
CA ARG A 9 -20.52 -7.22 9.32
C ARG A 9 -19.69 -7.23 8.04
N GLU A 10 -19.53 -6.07 7.45
CA GLU A 10 -18.97 -5.88 6.12
C GLU A 10 -17.84 -4.85 6.17
N ALA A 11 -16.85 -5.02 5.29
CA ALA A 11 -15.76 -4.08 5.14
C ALA A 11 -15.54 -3.74 3.67
N ALA A 12 -15.26 -2.46 3.41
CA ALA A 12 -14.84 -1.94 2.11
C ALA A 12 -13.41 -1.40 2.25
N VAL A 13 -12.57 -1.66 1.23
CA VAL A 13 -11.15 -1.34 1.29
C VAL A 13 -10.72 -0.58 0.04
N ASP A 14 -10.11 0.59 0.25
CA ASP A 14 -9.49 1.39 -0.79
C ASP A 14 -7.97 1.38 -0.60
N VAL A 15 -7.28 0.78 -1.56
CA VAL A 15 -5.82 0.66 -1.55
C VAL A 15 -5.25 1.61 -2.59
N SER A 16 -4.40 2.53 -2.16
CA SER A 16 -3.66 3.43 -3.06
C SER A 16 -2.21 2.99 -3.14
N VAL A 17 -1.79 2.52 -4.32
CA VAL A 17 -0.45 1.97 -4.56
C VAL A 17 0.27 2.72 -5.68
N ILE A 18 1.60 2.73 -5.58
CA ILE A 18 2.51 3.10 -6.66
C ILE A 18 3.16 1.80 -7.10
N ILE A 19 3.08 1.48 -8.39
CA ILE A 19 3.54 0.18 -8.92
C ILE A 19 4.85 0.37 -9.67
N GLU A 20 5.75 -0.60 -9.56
CA GLU A 20 6.98 -0.60 -10.33
C GLU A 20 6.77 -1.11 -11.77
N TYR A 21 7.33 -0.40 -12.74
CA TYR A 21 7.29 -0.76 -14.15
C TYR A 21 7.97 -2.11 -14.41
N GLY A 22 7.40 -2.88 -15.32
CA GLY A 22 7.89 -4.21 -15.71
C GLY A 22 7.08 -5.36 -15.11
N ASN A 23 6.16 -5.08 -14.19
CA ASN A 23 5.19 -6.07 -13.71
C ASN A 23 3.86 -5.98 -14.47
N ARG A 24 3.15 -7.10 -14.57
CA ARG A 24 1.81 -7.14 -15.15
C ARG A 24 0.81 -6.56 -14.16
N LEU A 25 0.39 -5.33 -14.40
CA LEU A 25 -0.59 -4.61 -13.58
C LEU A 25 -1.79 -5.45 -13.15
N PRO A 26 -2.45 -6.21 -14.05
CA PRO A 26 -3.60 -7.03 -13.67
C PRO A 26 -3.27 -8.14 -12.67
N GLU A 27 -2.08 -8.76 -12.79
CA GLU A 27 -1.65 -9.82 -11.89
C GLU A 27 -1.36 -9.27 -10.50
N VAL A 28 -0.62 -8.15 -10.43
CA VAL A 28 -0.31 -7.45 -9.16
C VAL A 28 -1.59 -6.98 -8.48
N ALA A 29 -2.51 -6.37 -9.21
CA ALA A 29 -3.79 -5.92 -8.66
C ALA A 29 -4.62 -7.09 -8.12
N ALA A 30 -4.71 -8.20 -8.85
CA ALA A 30 -5.43 -9.39 -8.42
C ALA A 30 -4.80 -10.04 -7.18
N GLU A 31 -3.47 -10.01 -7.07
CA GLU A 31 -2.76 -10.51 -5.89
C GLU A 31 -3.02 -9.63 -4.67
N ILE A 32 -2.93 -8.31 -4.82
CA ILE A 32 -3.26 -7.34 -3.75
C ILE A 32 -4.69 -7.56 -3.27
N GLN A 33 -5.66 -7.64 -4.18
CA GLN A 33 -7.07 -7.86 -3.83
C GLN A 33 -7.26 -9.14 -3.03
N ARG A 34 -6.65 -10.25 -3.46
CA ARG A 34 -6.74 -11.54 -2.75
C ARG A 34 -6.13 -11.47 -1.36
N ASN A 35 -4.93 -10.90 -1.26
CA ASN A 35 -4.20 -10.83 0.00
C ASN A 35 -4.92 -9.93 1.01
N VAL A 36 -5.37 -8.75 0.57
CA VAL A 36 -6.13 -7.81 1.41
C VAL A 36 -7.44 -8.44 1.89
N LYS A 37 -8.23 -9.02 0.97
CA LYS A 37 -9.47 -9.71 1.29
C LYS A 37 -9.24 -10.80 2.34
N ARG A 38 -8.33 -11.72 2.05
CA ARG A 38 -8.02 -12.86 2.94
C ARG A 38 -7.56 -12.39 4.31
N SER A 39 -6.71 -11.36 4.36
CA SER A 39 -6.15 -10.86 5.62
C SER A 39 -7.23 -10.27 6.51
N ILE A 40 -8.14 -9.47 5.95
CA ILE A 40 -9.24 -8.86 6.71
C ILE A 40 -10.26 -9.90 7.16
N GLU A 41 -10.68 -10.80 6.26
CA GLU A 41 -11.60 -11.89 6.60
C GLU A 41 -11.03 -12.81 7.69
N THR A 42 -9.74 -13.15 7.60
CA THR A 42 -9.09 -14.05 8.58
C THR A 42 -8.86 -13.37 9.92
N MET A 43 -8.47 -12.09 9.92
CA MET A 43 -8.10 -11.37 11.15
C MET A 43 -9.32 -10.87 11.93
N THR A 44 -10.38 -10.47 11.23
CA THR A 44 -11.55 -9.81 11.84
C THR A 44 -12.85 -10.61 11.75
N GLY A 45 -12.92 -11.61 10.86
CA GLY A 45 -14.15 -12.35 10.59
C GLY A 45 -15.22 -11.55 9.83
N LEU A 46 -14.92 -10.32 9.41
CA LEU A 46 -15.81 -9.51 8.59
C LEU A 46 -15.80 -9.99 7.15
N THR A 47 -16.92 -9.84 6.45
CA THR A 47 -17.01 -10.15 5.02
C THR A 47 -16.55 -8.95 4.20
N VAL A 48 -15.54 -9.12 3.34
CA VAL A 48 -15.09 -8.02 2.47
C VAL A 48 -15.93 -8.00 1.21
N VAL A 49 -16.69 -6.91 1.03
CA VAL A 49 -17.62 -6.75 -0.10
C VAL A 49 -16.87 -6.34 -1.35
N GLU A 50 -15.92 -5.42 -1.21
CA GLU A 50 -15.11 -4.91 -2.31
C GLU A 50 -13.70 -4.49 -1.87
N VAL A 51 -12.76 -4.58 -2.81
CA VAL A 51 -11.39 -4.08 -2.67
C VAL A 51 -11.04 -3.27 -3.91
N ASN A 52 -11.04 -1.96 -3.76
CA ASN A 52 -10.71 -1.02 -4.81
C ASN A 52 -9.22 -0.72 -4.76
N VAL A 53 -8.53 -0.91 -5.90
CA VAL A 53 -7.09 -0.64 -6.02
C VAL A 53 -6.90 0.53 -6.96
N HIS A 54 -6.41 1.64 -6.41
CA HIS A 54 -6.06 2.86 -7.12
C HIS A 54 -4.55 2.91 -7.35
N ILE A 55 -4.17 2.98 -8.62
CA ILE A 55 -2.77 3.12 -9.03
C ILE A 55 -2.55 4.60 -9.34
N HIS A 56 -1.79 5.29 -8.48
CA HIS A 56 -1.55 6.73 -8.63
C HIS A 56 -0.36 7.02 -9.55
N ASP A 57 0.66 6.16 -9.52
CA ASP A 57 1.88 6.37 -10.27
C ASP A 57 2.56 5.03 -10.61
N VAL A 58 3.39 5.04 -11.65
CA VAL A 58 4.21 3.91 -12.07
C VAL A 58 5.68 4.31 -11.99
N GLN A 59 6.40 3.79 -11.00
CA GLN A 59 7.84 4.00 -10.89
C GLN A 59 8.58 3.13 -11.89
N PHE A 60 9.27 3.77 -12.82
CA PHE A 60 10.28 3.10 -13.62
C PHE A 60 11.53 2.92 -12.75
N LYS A 61 12.13 1.72 -12.74
CA LYS A 61 13.45 1.52 -12.16
C LYS A 61 14.45 2.42 -12.88
N ASN A 62 14.61 3.65 -12.39
CA ASN A 62 15.75 4.45 -12.75
C ASN A 62 16.94 3.82 -12.05
N ASN A 63 17.94 3.39 -12.83
CA ASN A 63 19.28 3.16 -12.33
C ASN A 63 19.89 4.53 -11.95
N ASN A 64 19.35 5.17 -10.91
CA ASN A 64 20.00 6.30 -10.27
C ASN A 64 19.98 6.08 -8.76
N THR A 65 21.15 5.71 -8.26
CA THR A 65 21.60 5.87 -6.88
C THR A 65 21.32 7.30 -6.38
N VAL A 66 21.28 7.45 -5.04
CA VAL A 66 20.97 8.63 -4.19
C VAL A 66 19.48 9.03 -4.13
N ASP A 67 18.78 9.02 -2.99
CA ASP A 67 19.17 9.45 -1.65
C ASP A 67 18.70 8.52 -0.52
N LYS A 68 19.67 8.01 0.25
CA LYS A 68 19.46 7.56 1.63
C LYS A 68 19.74 8.75 2.56
N ASN A 69 18.75 9.11 3.37
CA ASN A 69 18.92 9.37 4.80
C ASN A 69 19.93 10.44 5.26
N GLU A 70 19.49 11.71 5.35
CA GLU A 70 19.97 12.74 6.29
C GLU A 70 18.70 13.60 6.59
N GLU A 71 18.18 13.78 7.80
CA GLU A 71 18.75 14.48 8.95
C GLU A 71 18.17 13.93 10.27
N ALA A 72 18.97 13.16 10.99
CA ALA A 72 18.76 12.86 12.41
C ALA A 72 20.05 13.20 13.17
N GLU A 73 20.54 14.44 13.13
CA GLU A 73 21.71 14.86 13.93
C GLU A 73 21.97 16.40 13.93
N THR A 74 21.17 17.24 14.62
CA THR A 74 21.64 18.63 14.96
C THR A 74 21.00 19.29 16.21
N VAL A 75 20.62 18.57 17.26
CA VAL A 75 20.23 19.24 18.54
C VAL A 75 20.91 18.64 19.77
N LEU A 76 22.23 18.46 19.70
CA LEU A 76 23.07 18.23 20.87
C LEU A 76 24.44 18.84 20.62
N ARG A 77 24.48 20.17 20.52
CA ARG A 77 25.62 21.06 20.83
C ARG A 77 25.35 22.48 20.32
N VAL A 78 24.60 23.27 21.09
CA VAL A 78 25.01 24.67 21.29
C VAL A 78 24.65 25.09 22.71
N LYS A 79 25.70 25.25 23.52
CA LYS A 79 25.81 25.86 24.86
C LYS A 79 25.12 25.19 26.05
#